data_AF-G4YNF4-F1
#
_entry.id   AF-G4YNF4-F1
#
_cell.length_a   1.000
_cell.length_b   1.000
_cell.length_c   1.000
_cell.angle_alpha   90.00
_cell.angle_beta   90.00
_cell.angle_gamma   90.00
#
_symmetry.space_group_name_H-M   'P 1'
#
loop_
_entity.id
_entity.type
_entity.pdbx_description
1 polymer ?
#
loop_
_entity_poly.entity_id
_entity_poly.type
_entity_poly.pdbx_seq_one_letter_code
_entity_poly.pdbx_strand_id
1 'polypeptide(L)' 'AVTALIDAGAQVNMSDFSGFTPLMAAALWDDSSIAELLLEDGADVNSQSNDGDTAL' A
#
# COMPACT_ATOMS: atom_id res chain seq x y z
N ALA A 1 -4.60 -11.56 -6.84
CA ALA A 1 -4.69 -10.52 -7.90
C ALA A 1 -3.60 -9.45 -7.73
N VAL A 2 -3.29 -9.03 -6.49
CA VAL A 2 -2.24 -8.02 -6.21
C VAL A 2 -0.90 -8.35 -6.87
N THR A 3 -0.38 -9.56 -6.70
CA THR A 3 0.88 -10.00 -7.35
C THR A 3 0.85 -9.84 -8.87
N ALA A 4 -0.25 -10.22 -9.53
CA ALA A 4 -0.37 -10.08 -10.98
C ALA A 4 -0.38 -8.62 -11.45
N LEU A 5 -0.85 -7.68 -10.60
CA LEU A 5 -0.80 -6.24 -10.90
C LEU A 5 0.62 -5.71 -10.74
N ILE A 6 1.31 -6.11 -9.68
CA ILE A 6 2.73 -5.77 -9.45
C ILE A 6 3.60 -6.29 -10.60
N ASP A 7 3.43 -7.56 -10.99
CA ASP A 7 4.12 -8.18 -12.13
C ASP A 7 3.84 -7.46 -13.46
N ALA A 8 2.67 -6.83 -13.59
CA ALA A 8 2.29 -6.02 -14.74
C ALA A 8 2.83 -4.57 -14.69
N GLY A 9 3.59 -4.21 -13.64
CA GLY A 9 4.22 -2.90 -13.47
C GLY A 9 3.38 -1.88 -12.67
N ALA A 10 2.41 -2.33 -11.88
CA ALA A 10 1.71 -1.44 -10.95
C ALA A 10 2.68 -0.87 -9.91
N GLN A 11 2.58 0.43 -9.62
CA GLN A 11 3.43 1.09 -8.64
C GLN A 11 2.87 0.90 -7.22
N VAL A 12 3.63 0.23 -6.36
CA VAL A 12 3.20 -0.11 -4.99
C VAL A 12 2.98 1.08 -4.05
N ASN A 13 3.58 2.23 -4.38
CA ASN A 13 3.48 3.48 -3.60
C ASN A 13 2.50 4.49 -4.21
N MET A 14 1.78 4.14 -5.28
CA MET A 14 0.82 5.06 -5.89
C MET A 14 -0.36 5.29 -4.96
N SER A 15 -0.53 6.53 -4.51
CA SER A 15 -1.67 6.93 -3.70
C SER A 15 -2.84 7.43 -4.55
N ASP A 16 -4.03 7.43 -3.97
CA ASP A 16 -5.16 8.17 -4.54
C ASP A 16 -5.06 9.69 -4.25
N PHE A 17 -6.11 10.44 -4.59
CA PHE A 17 -6.17 11.90 -4.38
C PHE A 17 -6.13 12.33 -2.91
N SER A 18 -6.41 11.41 -1.98
CA SER A 18 -6.35 11.63 -0.53
C SER A 18 -4.99 11.25 0.06
N GLY A 19 -4.03 10.80 -0.75
CA GLY A 19 -2.76 10.27 -0.26
C GLY A 19 -2.87 8.84 0.28
N PHE A 20 -4.00 8.16 0.05
CA PHE A 20 -4.22 6.80 0.53
C PHE A 20 -3.47 5.79 -0.32
N THR A 21 -2.59 5.01 0.29
CA THR A 21 -1.71 4.03 -0.39
C THR A 21 -2.25 2.61 -0.32
N PRO A 22 -1.77 1.69 -1.19
CA PRO A 22 -2.10 0.27 -1.10
C PRO A 22 -1.77 -0.34 0.28
N LEU A 23 -0.70 0.11 0.94
CA LEU A 23 -0.31 -0.39 2.26
C LEU A 23 -1.31 0.05 3.35
N MET A 24 -1.81 1.29 3.29
CA MET A 24 -2.88 1.74 4.18
C MET A 24 -4.16 0.95 3.96
N ALA A 25 -4.49 0.60 2.71
CA ALA A 25 -5.63 -0.26 2.43
C ALA A 25 -5.46 -1.64 3.08
N ALA A 26 -4.30 -2.29 2.89
CA ALA A 26 -4.04 -3.60 3.49
C ALA A 26 -4.20 -3.58 5.02
N ALA A 27 -3.70 -2.55 5.68
CA ALA A 27 -3.86 -2.37 7.13
C ALA A 27 -5.33 -2.14 7.54
N LEU A 28 -6.07 -1.29 6.81
CA LEU A 28 -7.49 -1.03 7.07
C LEU A 28 -8.35 -2.29 7.01
N TRP A 29 -7.99 -3.24 6.14
CA TRP A 29 -8.69 -4.50 5.95
C TRP A 29 -8.11 -5.68 6.75
N ASP A 30 -7.11 -5.43 7.62
CA ASP A 30 -6.39 -6.46 8.40
C ASP A 30 -5.79 -7.59 7.52
N ASP A 31 -5.36 -7.24 6.30
CA ASP A 31 -4.82 -8.20 5.32
C ASP A 31 -3.28 -8.23 5.38
N SER A 32 -2.77 -8.87 6.44
CA SER A 32 -1.33 -9.02 6.68
C SER A 32 -0.58 -9.67 5.52
N SER A 33 -1.23 -10.56 4.76
CA SER A 33 -0.58 -11.22 3.60
C SER A 33 -0.31 -10.22 2.48
N ILE A 34 -1.26 -9.31 2.22
CA ILE A 34 -1.05 -8.24 1.24
C ILE A 34 -0.10 -7.17 1.77
N ALA A 35 -0.16 -6.85 3.07
CA ALA A 35 0.80 -5.93 3.67
C ALA A 35 2.25 -6.44 3.54
N GLU A 36 2.50 -7.72 3.83
CA GLU A 36 3.81 -8.36 3.65
C GLU A 36 4.25 -8.30 2.19
N LEU A 37 3.39 -8.69 1.24
CA LEU A 37 3.69 -8.64 -0.19
C LEU A 37 4.08 -7.22 -0.67
N LEU A 38 3.35 -6.20 -0.22
CA LEU A 38 3.63 -4.81 -0.59
C LEU A 38 4.95 -4.33 0.01
N LEU A 39 5.27 -4.73 1.25
CA LEU A 39 6.54 -4.40 1.90
C LEU A 39 7.73 -5.08 1.21
N GLU A 40 7.59 -6.34 0.81
CA GLU A 40 8.60 -7.07 0.03
C GLU A 40 8.92 -6.40 -1.31
N ASP A 41 7.91 -5.77 -1.91
CA ASP A 41 8.03 -5.04 -3.18
C ASP A 41 8.37 -3.54 -3.02
N GLY A 42 8.71 -3.11 -1.79
CA GLY A 42 9.23 -1.76 -1.53
C GLY A 42 8.18 -0.69 -1.25
N ALA A 43 7.02 -1.07 -0.71
CA ALA A 43 6.07 -0.10 -0.18
C ALA A 43 6.69 0.73 0.97
N ASP A 44 6.50 2.05 0.93
CA ASP A 44 6.99 2.96 1.95
C ASP A 44 6.03 2.99 3.14
N VAL A 45 6.46 2.37 4.24
CA VAL A 45 5.75 2.28 5.51
C VAL A 45 5.46 3.64 6.14
N ASN A 46 6.22 4.69 5.78
CA ASN A 46 6.06 6.04 6.35
C ASN A 46 5.23 6.96 5.46
N SER A 47 4.65 6.46 4.36
CA SER A 47 3.74 7.25 3.55
C SER A 47 2.58 7.77 4.39
N GLN A 48 2.20 9.03 4.18
CA GLN A 48 1.10 9.67 4.89
C GLN A 48 -0.02 10.08 3.94
N SER A 49 -1.26 9.92 4.38
CA SER A 49 -2.41 10.53 3.73
C SER A 49 -2.35 12.06 3.87
N ASN A 50 -3.25 12.76 3.17
CA ASN A 50 -3.37 14.21 3.31
C ASN A 50 -3.77 14.65 4.73
N ASP A 51 -4.39 13.75 5.50
CA ASP A 51 -4.76 13.97 6.90
C ASP A 51 -3.64 13.59 7.89
N GLY A 52 -2.52 13.05 7.38
CA GLY A 52 -1.37 12.64 8.17
C GLY A 52 -1.40 11.19 8.64
N ASP A 53 -2.43 10.43 8.28
CA ASP A 53 -2.57 9.02 8.66
C ASP A 53 -1.52 8.16 7.97
N THR A 54 -1.02 7.16 8.68
CA THR A 54 -0.11 6.13 8.16
C THR A 54 -0.83 4.79 8.00
N ALA A 55 -0.12 3.75 7.56
CA ALA A 55 -0.66 2.39 7.60
C ALA A 55 -0.82 1.83 9.03
N LEU A 56 -0.17 2.46 10.03
CA LEU A 56 -0.37 2.21 11.46
C LEU A 56 -1.40 3.19 12.04
#